data_AF-A0A7S1D3I9-F1
#
_entry.id   AF-A0A7S1D3I9-F1
#
_cell.length_a   1.000
_cell.length_b   1.000
_cell.length_c   1.000
_cell.angle_alpha   90.00
_cell.angle_beta   90.00
_cell.angle_gamma   90.00
#
_symmetry.space_group_name_H-M   'P 1'
#
loop_
_entity.id
_entity.type
_entity.pdbx_description
1 polymer ?
#
loop_
_entity_poly.entity_id
_entity_poly.type
_entity_poly.pdbx_seq_one_letter_code
_entity_poly.pdbx_strand_id
1 'polypeptide(L)'
;RYIAEAEVAIENIFDGQVPKIFVAADDCRVMEEFRKMKPEWTFVSECDNANGVSGFVLNDMKHWTLQQTDEHYRKFFVELYAAAIAKYFIGVAYTNVSWWVFFMKLHRWSFRMIDRPELPLGQVVNAW
;
A
#
# COMPACT_ATOMS: atom_id res chain seq x y z
N ARG A 1 -2.69 9.96 7.88
CA ARG A 1 -2.00 10.49 6.67
C ARG A 1 -2.50 9.84 5.39
N TYR A 2 -2.51 8.51 5.28
CA TYR A 2 -3.05 7.80 4.10
C TYR A 2 -4.47 8.22 3.70
N ILE A 3 -5.40 8.34 4.65
CA ILE A 3 -6.78 8.78 4.37
C ILE A 3 -6.81 10.17 3.71
N ALA A 4 -6.08 11.16 4.25
CA ALA A 4 -6.04 12.51 3.70
C ALA A 4 -5.48 12.53 2.26
N GLU A 5 -4.42 11.75 2.00
CA GLU A 5 -3.86 11.64 0.65
C GLU A 5 -4.81 10.90 -0.31
N ALA A 6 -5.59 9.94 0.21
CA ALA A 6 -6.63 9.28 -0.56
C ALA A 6 -7.77 10.24 -0.90
N GLU A 7 -8.19 11.13 0.01
CA GLU A 7 -9.17 12.18 -0.28
C GLU A 7 -8.68 13.10 -1.41
N VAL A 8 -7.43 13.55 -1.36
CA VAL A 8 -6.83 14.35 -2.43
C VAL A 8 -6.82 13.59 -3.76
N ALA A 9 -6.49 12.29 -3.74
CA ALA A 9 -6.51 11.47 -4.95
C ALA A 9 -7.94 11.28 -5.49
N ILE A 10 -8.93 11.08 -4.61
CA ILE A 10 -10.34 10.91 -4.99
C ILE A 10 -10.82 12.13 -5.78
N GLU A 11 -10.55 13.34 -5.29
CA GLU A 11 -10.93 14.57 -5.99
C GLU A 11 -10.21 14.75 -7.33
N ASN A 12 -8.89 14.51 -7.38
CA ASN A 12 -8.08 14.87 -8.54
C ASN A 12 -7.91 13.77 -9.60
N ILE A 13 -8.16 12.50 -9.26
CA ILE A 13 -7.85 11.33 -10.10
C ILE A 13 -9.08 10.46 -10.33
N PHE A 14 -10.05 10.49 -9.43
CA PHE A 14 -11.27 9.70 -9.48
C PHE A 14 -12.54 10.55 -9.59
N ASP A 15 -12.41 11.83 -9.95
CA ASP A 15 -13.54 12.74 -10.22
C ASP A 15 -14.54 12.83 -9.05
N GLY A 16 -14.02 12.83 -7.81
CA GLY A 16 -14.82 12.85 -6.58
C GLY A 16 -15.49 11.52 -6.23
N GLN A 17 -15.31 10.46 -7.04
CA GLN A 17 -15.88 9.14 -6.77
C GLN A 17 -14.92 8.30 -5.93
N VAL A 18 -15.41 7.78 -4.81
CA VAL A 18 -14.63 6.89 -3.94
C VAL A 18 -14.40 5.56 -4.66
N PRO A 19 -13.15 5.21 -5.03
CA PRO A 19 -12.88 3.91 -5.63
C PRO A 19 -12.91 2.81 -4.58
N LYS A 20 -12.86 1.55 -5.02
CA LYS A 20 -12.48 0.45 -4.15
C LYS A 20 -11.01 0.62 -3.75
N ILE A 21 -10.73 0.64 -2.45
CA ILE A 21 -9.39 0.89 -1.91
C ILE A 21 -8.80 -0.42 -1.44
N PHE A 22 -7.72 -0.85 -2.10
CA PHE A 22 -6.93 -1.99 -1.65
C PHE A 22 -5.87 -1.54 -0.65
N VAL A 23 -5.80 -2.21 0.50
CA VAL A 23 -4.84 -1.92 1.57
C VAL A 23 -3.90 -3.10 1.72
N ALA A 24 -2.64 -2.91 1.33
CA ALA A 24 -1.55 -3.82 1.65
C ALA A 24 -0.95 -3.41 2.99
N ALA A 25 -0.94 -4.33 3.96
CA ALA A 25 -0.44 -4.06 5.30
C ALA A 25 0.13 -5.33 5.93
N ASP A 26 1.38 -5.26 6.37
CA ASP A 26 1.79 -5.94 7.59
C ASP A 26 0.96 -5.33 8.73
N ASP A 27 0.60 -5.95 9.83
CA ASP A 27 -0.36 -5.41 10.82
C ASP A 27 -1.78 -5.12 10.28
N CYS A 28 -2.60 -6.17 10.31
CA CYS A 28 -4.00 -6.12 9.92
C CYS A 28 -4.91 -5.26 10.81
N ARG A 29 -4.45 -4.77 11.98
CA ARG A 29 -5.27 -3.91 12.85
C ARG A 29 -5.63 -2.59 12.17
N VAL A 30 -4.82 -2.12 11.22
CA VAL A 30 -5.08 -0.90 10.45
C VAL A 30 -6.42 -0.92 9.72
N MET A 31 -6.91 -2.10 9.34
CA MET A 31 -8.18 -2.25 8.61
C MET A 31 -9.37 -1.83 9.46
N GLU A 32 -9.36 -2.15 10.76
CA GLU A 32 -10.42 -1.74 11.67
C GLU A 32 -10.42 -0.22 11.85
N GLU A 33 -9.24 0.39 11.98
CA GLU A 33 -9.10 1.84 12.09
C GLU A 33 -9.60 2.58 10.85
N PHE A 34 -9.24 2.11 9.65
CA PHE A 34 -9.67 2.73 8.40
C PHE A 34 -11.18 2.65 8.21
N ARG A 35 -11.78 1.48 8.50
CA ARG A 35 -13.24 1.29 8.44
C ARG A 35 -13.99 2.15 9.45
N LYS A 36 -13.41 2.41 10.63
CA LYS A 36 -13.98 3.35 11.62
C LYS A 36 -13.88 4.80 11.15
N MET A 37 -12.76 5.19 10.54
CA MET A 37 -12.53 6.56 10.08
C MET A 37 -13.38 6.92 8.84
N LYS A 38 -13.59 5.96 7.93
CA LYS A 38 -14.32 6.14 6.67
C LYS A 38 -15.28 4.97 6.44
N PRO A 39 -16.39 4.88 7.20
CA PRO A 39 -17.31 3.75 7.13
C PRO A 39 -18.03 3.62 5.78
N GLU A 40 -18.12 4.70 5.01
CA GLU A 40 -18.74 4.75 3.69
C GLU A 40 -17.80 4.29 2.55
N TRP A 41 -16.51 4.09 2.83
CA TRP A 41 -15.53 3.66 1.84
C TRP A 41 -15.44 2.13 1.77
N THR A 42 -15.20 1.61 0.55
CA THR A 42 -15.01 0.16 0.35
C THR A 42 -13.54 -0.20 0.42
N PHE A 43 -13.09 -0.68 1.59
CA PHE A 43 -11.75 -1.21 1.79
C PHE A 43 -11.68 -2.73 1.58
N VAL A 44 -10.69 -3.19 0.83
CA VAL A 44 -10.35 -4.61 0.64
C VAL A 44 -8.89 -4.87 1.00
N SER A 45 -8.60 -6.00 1.64
CA SER A 45 -7.23 -6.37 2.00
C SER A 45 -7.08 -7.89 2.11
N GLU A 46 -5.88 -8.42 1.86
CA GLU A 46 -5.56 -9.82 2.20
C GLU A 46 -5.61 -10.07 3.71
N CYS A 47 -5.57 -9.02 4.52
CA CYS A 47 -5.83 -9.09 5.95
C CYS A 47 -7.22 -9.61 6.31
N ASP A 48 -8.22 -9.45 5.44
CA ASP A 48 -9.56 -9.97 5.68
C ASP A 48 -9.63 -11.50 5.61
N ASN A 49 -8.63 -12.13 4.95
CA ASN A 49 -8.51 -13.58 4.78
C ASN A 49 -7.39 -14.20 5.64
N ALA A 50 -6.70 -13.40 6.45
CA ALA A 50 -5.54 -13.85 7.23
C ALA A 50 -5.94 -14.29 8.64
N ASN A 51 -5.46 -15.44 9.09
CA ASN A 51 -5.79 -16.05 10.40
C ASN A 51 -5.06 -15.41 11.61
N GLY A 52 -4.77 -14.10 11.56
CA GLY A 52 -4.47 -13.33 12.77
C GLY A 52 -3.00 -13.12 13.16
N VAL A 53 -2.01 -13.34 12.29
CA VAL A 53 -0.63 -12.89 12.54
C VAL A 53 -0.02 -12.38 11.25
N SER A 54 0.33 -11.10 11.17
CA SER A 54 0.98 -10.59 9.95
C SER A 54 1.84 -9.35 10.20
N GLY A 55 2.66 -9.35 11.24
CA GLY A 55 3.89 -8.55 11.20
C GLY A 55 4.98 -9.39 10.54
N PHE A 56 5.57 -8.93 9.44
CA PHE A 56 6.78 -9.58 8.91
C PHE A 56 8.00 -9.10 9.70
N VAL A 57 8.68 -10.02 10.37
CA VAL A 57 9.98 -9.79 10.98
C VAL A 57 10.93 -10.84 10.42
N LEU A 58 12.01 -10.40 9.76
CA LEU A 58 12.96 -11.31 9.10
C LEU A 58 13.51 -12.38 10.05
N ASN A 59 13.73 -12.03 11.31
CA ASN A 59 14.22 -12.97 12.33
C ASN A 59 13.21 -14.08 12.64
N ASP A 60 11.90 -13.79 12.56
CA ASP A 60 10.84 -14.74 12.88
C ASP A 60 10.70 -15.80 11.78
N MET A 61 11.09 -15.48 10.55
CA MET A 61 11.03 -16.39 9.40
C MET A 61 11.83 -17.68 9.61
N LYS A 62 12.88 -17.66 10.47
CA LYS A 62 13.65 -18.86 10.85
C LYS A 62 12.83 -19.88 11.64
N HIS A 63 11.77 -19.44 12.29
CA HIS A 63 10.90 -20.25 13.15
C HIS A 63 9.57 -20.57 12.49
N TRP A 64 9.35 -20.13 11.25
CA TRP A 64 8.12 -20.39 10.53
C TRP A 64 8.09 -21.79 9.96
N THR A 65 6.90 -22.37 9.94
CA THR A 65 6.63 -23.58 9.16
C THR A 65 6.67 -23.26 7.67
N LEU A 66 6.79 -24.29 6.83
CA LEU A 66 6.67 -24.14 5.38
C LEU A 66 5.34 -23.48 4.99
N GLN A 67 4.23 -23.92 5.62
CA GLN A 67 2.91 -23.36 5.38
C GLN A 67 2.84 -21.86 5.71
N GLN A 68 3.40 -21.43 6.85
CA GLN A 68 3.44 -20.01 7.22
C GLN A 68 4.25 -19.19 6.22
N THR A 69 5.35 -19.76 5.73
CA THR A 69 6.21 -19.12 4.72
C THR A 69 5.48 -18.98 3.39
N ASP A 70 4.79 -20.03 2.92
CA ASP A 70 4.01 -20.02 1.69
C ASP A 70 2.83 -19.05 1.78
N GLU A 71 2.10 -19.02 2.90
CA GLU A 71 1.01 -18.07 3.15
C GLU A 71 1.52 -16.63 3.14
N HIS A 72 2.67 -16.36 3.76
CA HIS A 72 3.31 -15.05 3.73
C HIS A 72 3.67 -14.62 2.31
N TYR A 73 4.40 -15.44 1.54
CA TYR A 73 4.78 -15.09 0.17
C TYR A 73 3.58 -14.97 -0.75
N ARG A 74 2.56 -15.83 -0.61
CA ARG A 74 1.29 -15.70 -1.34
C ARG A 74 0.66 -14.34 -1.10
N LYS A 75 0.49 -13.94 0.18
CA LYS A 75 -0.03 -12.63 0.54
C LYS A 75 0.83 -11.51 -0.04
N PHE A 76 2.14 -11.57 0.19
CA PHE A 76 3.10 -10.57 -0.26
C PHE A 76 3.02 -10.32 -1.78
N PHE A 77 2.99 -11.38 -2.59
CA PHE A 77 2.87 -11.22 -4.04
C PHE A 77 1.51 -10.71 -4.47
N VAL A 78 0.41 -11.18 -3.87
CA VAL A 78 -0.94 -10.66 -4.17
C VAL A 78 -1.01 -9.17 -3.89
N GLU A 79 -0.50 -8.72 -2.74
CA GLU A 79 -0.47 -7.32 -2.36
C GLU A 79 0.42 -6.48 -3.28
N LEU A 80 1.60 -6.99 -3.63
CA LEU A 80 2.51 -6.31 -4.56
C LEU A 80 1.88 -6.14 -5.95
N TYR A 81 1.27 -7.21 -6.49
CA TYR A 81 0.59 -7.15 -7.78
C TYR A 81 -0.61 -6.19 -7.74
N ALA A 82 -1.45 -6.27 -6.71
CA ALA A 82 -2.60 -5.37 -6.55
C ALA A 82 -2.16 -3.91 -6.50
N ALA A 83 -1.11 -3.58 -5.74
CA ALA A 83 -0.56 -2.23 -5.66
C ALA A 83 0.06 -1.77 -7.00
N ALA A 84 0.76 -2.65 -7.71
CA ALA A 84 1.34 -2.37 -9.02
C ALA A 84 0.28 -2.05 -10.08
N ILE A 85 -0.82 -2.81 -10.13
CA ILE A 85 -1.89 -2.64 -11.13
C ILE A 85 -2.96 -1.61 -10.73
N ALA A 86 -2.97 -1.16 -9.48
CA ALA A 86 -3.92 -0.14 -9.02
C ALA A 86 -3.82 1.14 -9.87
N LYS A 87 -4.96 1.80 -10.13
CA LYS A 87 -4.99 3.08 -10.88
C LYS A 87 -4.14 4.15 -10.19
N TYR A 88 -4.09 4.14 -8.86
CA TYR A 88 -3.26 5.04 -8.07
C TYR A 88 -2.71 4.31 -6.85
N PHE A 89 -1.45 4.58 -6.48
CA PHE A 89 -0.78 3.98 -5.33
C PHE A 89 -0.31 5.06 -4.35
N ILE A 90 -0.55 4.85 -3.06
CA ILE A 90 -0.07 5.71 -1.98
C ILE A 90 0.80 4.84 -1.06
N GLY A 91 2.08 5.18 -0.93
CA GLY A 91 3.07 4.41 -0.19
C GLY A 91 4.10 5.28 0.52
N VAL A 92 5.15 4.62 1.00
CA VAL A 92 6.26 5.25 1.74
C VAL A 92 7.60 4.77 1.18
N ALA A 93 8.49 5.72 0.88
CA ALA A 93 9.80 5.52 0.29
C ALA A 93 10.78 4.77 1.22
N TYR A 94 10.55 4.70 2.53
CA TYR A 94 11.41 3.90 3.40
C TYR A 94 11.19 2.38 3.26
N THR A 95 10.17 1.91 2.53
CA THR A 95 9.95 0.47 2.29
C THR A 95 10.34 0.06 0.86
N ASN A 96 11.04 -1.07 0.74
CA ASN A 96 11.38 -1.65 -0.57
C ASN A 96 10.13 -2.00 -1.38
N VAL A 97 9.04 -2.39 -0.72
CA VAL A 97 7.76 -2.71 -1.36
C VAL A 97 7.25 -1.53 -2.17
N SER A 98 7.27 -0.31 -1.61
CA SER A 98 6.81 0.87 -2.33
C SER A 98 7.69 1.19 -3.55
N TRP A 99 9.00 0.93 -3.47
CA TRP A 99 9.91 1.07 -4.61
C TRP A 99 9.64 0.03 -5.70
N TRP A 100 9.41 -1.22 -5.33
CA TRP A 100 9.02 -2.26 -6.28
C TRP A 100 7.72 -1.89 -7.00
N VAL A 101 6.71 -1.44 -6.24
CA VAL A 101 5.46 -0.93 -6.83
C VAL A 101 5.77 0.22 -7.80
N PHE A 102 6.55 1.22 -7.37
CA PHE A 102 6.93 2.36 -8.22
C PHE A 102 7.55 1.94 -9.55
N PHE A 103 8.49 0.98 -9.55
CA PHE A 103 9.11 0.49 -10.78
C PHE A 103 8.19 -0.39 -11.62
N MET A 104 7.20 -1.04 -11.02
CA MET A 104 6.21 -1.87 -11.73
C MET A 104 5.05 -1.05 -12.32
N LYS A 105 4.80 0.19 -11.87
CA LYS A 105 3.72 1.01 -12.41
C LYS A 105 4.04 1.51 -13.82
N LEU A 106 3.06 1.41 -14.72
CA LEU A 106 3.18 1.88 -16.10
C LEU A 106 3.28 3.42 -16.22
N HIS A 107 2.65 4.16 -15.29
CA HIS A 107 2.55 5.61 -15.38
C HIS A 107 3.15 6.31 -14.16
N ARG A 108 4.08 7.24 -14.39
CA ARG A 108 4.73 8.00 -13.31
C ARG A 108 3.79 8.92 -12.52
N TRP A 109 2.65 9.31 -13.09
CA TRP A 109 1.64 10.09 -12.35
C TRP A 109 0.80 9.24 -11.40
N SER A 110 0.85 7.91 -11.51
CA SER A 110 -0.06 6.99 -10.81
C SER A 110 0.43 6.58 -9.41
N PHE A 111 1.33 7.34 -8.79
CA PHE A 111 1.86 7.03 -7.47
C PHE A 111 2.11 8.28 -6.61
N ARG A 112 2.12 8.09 -5.29
CA ARG A 112 2.53 9.07 -4.28
C ARG A 112 3.33 8.39 -3.18
N MET A 113 4.51 8.92 -2.88
CA MET A 113 5.27 8.58 -1.66
C MET A 113 5.03 9.68 -0.63
N ILE A 114 4.42 9.35 0.50
CA ILE A 114 3.94 10.35 1.47
C ILE A 114 5.04 10.81 2.44
N ASP A 115 6.10 10.03 2.62
CA ASP A 115 7.25 10.30 3.50
C ASP A 115 8.41 11.00 2.79
N ARG A 116 8.34 11.19 1.47
CA ARG A 116 9.34 11.96 0.75
C ARG A 116 9.20 13.43 1.15
N PRO A 117 10.28 14.15 1.50
CA PRO A 117 10.20 15.58 1.71
C PRO A 117 9.58 16.22 0.46
N GLU A 118 8.61 17.13 0.66
CA GLU A 118 8.06 17.93 -0.41
C GLU A 118 9.20 18.75 -0.99
N LEU A 119 9.79 18.27 -2.09
CA LEU A 119 10.72 19.08 -2.84
C LEU A 119 9.94 20.32 -3.27
N PRO A 120 10.47 21.54 -3.04
CA PRO A 120 9.85 22.74 -3.55
C PRO A 120 9.59 22.57 -5.06
N LEU A 121 8.39 22.91 -5.50
CA LEU A 121 7.99 22.96 -6.91
C LEU A 121 9.11 23.63 -7.73
N GLY A 122 9.84 22.84 -8.53
CA GLY A 122 10.93 23.34 -9.38
C GLY A 122 12.28 22.63 -9.25
N GLN A 123 12.52 21.81 -8.23
CA GLN A 123 13.74 20.99 -8.17
C GLN A 123 13.54 19.62 -8.82
N VAL A 124 13.84 19.55 -10.11
CA VAL A 124 14.12 18.27 -10.79
C VAL A 124 15.42 17.72 -10.20
N VAL A 125 15.31 16.76 -9.30
CA VAL A 125 16.47 15.94 -8.93
C VAL A 125 16.63 14.92 -10.05
N ASN A 126 17.58 15.18 -10.95
CA ASN A 126 18.15 14.14 -11.80
C ASN A 126 18.82 13.12 -10.88
N ALA A 127 18.07 12.11 -10.46
CA ALA A 127 18.62 10.92 -9.85
C ALA A 127 18.76 9.88 -10.96
N TRP A 128 20.02 9.61 -11.30
CA TRP A 128 20.46 8.48 -12.11
C TRP A 128 19.99 7.16 -11.51
#